data_AF-A0A662KKF1-F1
#
_entry.id   AF-A0A662KKF1-F1
#
_cell.length_a   1.000
_cell.length_b   1.000
_cell.length_c   1.000
_cell.angle_alpha   90.00
_cell.angle_beta   90.00
_cell.angle_gamma   90.00
#
_symmetry.space_group_name_H-M   'P 1'
#
loop_
_entity.id
_entity.type
_entity.pdbx_description
1 polymer ?
#
loop_
_entity_poly.entity_id
_entity_poly.type
_entity_poly.pdbx_seq_one_letter_code
_entity_poly.pdbx_strand_id
1 'polypeptide(L)'
;MTGDSNPAKVKMHIFNVTNHTGYRGCSPGSWKKHTCKWVGYSPDDTIEDVFDLPPELSEIASKTLLQALEFGGGSTLIEKAKILLQQAVAAVLNAAHPNINYPLSENDVIDEVNATLATLNTTAILNLKDILDAYNNLGCSLCGGNDISEHIEIDLKLINTSSGEEFVLISPDEHRTLSDLECRWINLTTPDGISNLLPCTNYVLNVSIHLKKAGIKCQDLSVTFDVEFYAEQKNGMGFYDVETSIGNTIAMNGG
;
A
#
# COMPACT_ATOMS: atom_id res chain seq x y z
N MET A 1 20.52 18.06 -28.87
CA MET A 1 19.80 16.90 -29.48
C MET A 1 18.73 17.49 -30.38
N THR A 2 18.65 16.98 -31.61
CA THR A 2 17.92 17.54 -32.75
C THR A 2 16.41 17.63 -32.48
N GLY A 3 15.82 18.77 -32.81
CA GLY A 3 14.40 19.06 -32.59
C GLY A 3 13.49 18.03 -33.23
N ASP A 4 12.95 17.15 -32.38
CA ASP A 4 11.86 16.27 -32.76
C ASP A 4 10.60 17.13 -32.88
N SER A 5 10.08 17.25 -34.10
CA SER A 5 8.92 18.09 -34.43
C SER A 5 7.57 17.41 -34.13
N ASN A 6 7.60 16.25 -33.47
CA ASN A 6 6.42 15.46 -33.21
C ASN A 6 5.82 15.78 -31.84
N PRO A 7 4.52 16.09 -31.77
CA PRO A 7 3.86 16.38 -30.52
C PRO A 7 3.72 15.12 -29.65
N ALA A 8 3.79 15.28 -28.33
CA ALA A 8 3.71 14.18 -27.38
C ALA A 8 2.35 14.15 -26.66
N LYS A 9 1.86 12.94 -26.42
CA LYS A 9 0.82 12.70 -25.42
C LYS A 9 1.50 12.43 -24.09
N VAL A 10 1.01 13.04 -23.03
CA VAL A 10 1.59 12.88 -21.70
C VAL A 10 0.49 12.53 -20.71
N LYS A 11 0.80 11.56 -19.85
CA LYS A 11 -0.04 11.15 -18.73
C LYS A 11 0.84 11.04 -17.49
N MET A 12 0.24 11.29 -16.33
CA MET A 12 0.86 11.06 -15.04
C MET A 12 -0.02 10.14 -14.21
N HIS A 13 0.53 9.47 -13.21
CA HIS A 13 -0.27 8.85 -12.16
C HIS A 13 0.45 8.94 -10.83
N ILE A 14 -0.36 9.00 -9.77
CA ILE A 14 0.09 8.97 -8.38
C ILE A 14 -0.12 7.55 -7.88
N PHE A 15 0.90 6.96 -7.26
CA PHE A 15 0.88 5.57 -6.79
C PHE A 15 1.66 5.42 -5.47
N ASN A 16 1.57 4.24 -4.85
CA ASN A 16 2.19 3.96 -3.55
C ASN A 16 1.82 5.01 -2.47
N VAL A 17 0.54 5.40 -2.40
CA VAL A 17 0.09 6.37 -1.41
C VAL A 17 0.04 5.68 -0.04
N THR A 18 0.96 6.04 0.85
CA THR A 18 1.10 5.39 2.15
C THR A 18 1.04 6.41 3.29
N ASN A 19 0.05 6.29 4.16
CA ASN A 19 -0.27 7.30 5.18
C ASN A 19 0.54 7.23 6.47
N HIS A 20 1.61 6.42 6.51
CA HIS A 20 2.19 6.01 7.77
C HIS A 20 3.71 5.90 7.71
N THR A 21 4.37 6.71 8.52
CA THR A 21 5.72 6.41 9.00
C THR A 21 5.62 5.25 9.99
N GLY A 22 6.26 4.12 9.66
CA GLY A 22 6.37 2.96 10.53
C GLY A 22 5.55 1.75 10.09
N TYR A 23 5.99 0.58 10.56
CA TYR A 23 5.31 -0.68 10.30
C TYR A 23 3.91 -0.70 10.95
N ARG A 24 2.97 -1.41 10.32
CA ARG A 24 1.60 -1.64 10.80
C ARG A 24 1.28 -3.12 10.82
N GLY A 25 0.28 -3.49 11.62
CA GLY A 25 -0.27 -4.83 11.66
C GLY A 25 -1.61 -4.85 12.36
N CYS A 26 -2.54 -5.63 11.81
CA CYS A 26 -3.84 -5.90 12.41
C CYS A 26 -3.77 -7.20 13.21
N SER A 27 -4.38 -7.18 14.38
CA SER A 27 -4.41 -8.33 15.29
C SER A 27 -5.15 -9.52 14.68
N PRO A 28 -4.92 -10.76 15.17
CA PRO A 28 -5.72 -11.92 14.77
C PRO A 28 -7.23 -11.70 14.92
N GLY A 29 -7.65 -11.03 16.00
CA GLY A 29 -9.05 -10.69 16.25
C GLY A 29 -9.63 -9.69 15.24
N SER A 30 -8.81 -8.79 14.70
CA SER A 30 -9.21 -7.86 13.64
C SER A 30 -9.49 -8.61 12.34
N TRP A 31 -8.57 -9.48 11.90
CA TRP A 31 -8.73 -10.26 10.68
C TRP A 31 -9.93 -11.21 10.72
N LYS A 32 -10.18 -11.83 11.87
CA LYS A 32 -11.34 -12.70 12.09
C LYS A 32 -12.68 -12.00 11.83
N LYS A 33 -12.77 -10.72 12.19
CA LYS A 33 -14.00 -9.92 12.06
C LYS A 33 -14.18 -9.32 10.65
N HIS A 34 -13.15 -9.38 9.80
CA HIS A 34 -13.11 -8.70 8.51
C HIS A 34 -12.62 -9.63 7.39
N THR A 35 -13.21 -10.82 7.28
CA THR A 35 -12.84 -11.82 6.26
C THR A 35 -13.01 -11.33 4.82
N CYS A 36 -13.91 -10.38 4.58
CA CYS A 36 -14.07 -9.74 3.27
C CYS A 36 -12.91 -8.83 2.84
N LYS A 37 -11.93 -8.61 3.73
CA LYS A 37 -10.73 -7.79 3.47
C LYS A 37 -9.49 -8.63 3.21
N TRP A 38 -9.60 -9.95 3.23
CA TRP A 38 -8.46 -10.83 2.97
C TRP A 38 -8.07 -10.72 1.49
N VAL A 39 -6.77 -10.62 1.24
CA VAL A 39 -6.17 -10.52 -0.09
C VAL A 39 -5.19 -11.66 -0.23
N GLY A 40 -5.21 -12.38 -1.36
CA GLY A 40 -4.34 -13.54 -1.61
C GLY A 40 -4.76 -14.85 -0.93
N TYR A 41 -5.55 -14.77 0.15
CA TYR A 41 -5.95 -15.91 0.98
C TYR A 41 -7.47 -15.97 1.19
N SER A 42 -7.97 -17.20 1.37
CA SER A 42 -9.35 -17.50 1.72
C SER A 42 -9.47 -17.94 3.19
N PRO A 43 -10.57 -17.59 3.89
CA PRO A 43 -10.90 -18.13 5.22
C PRO A 43 -10.94 -19.66 5.31
N ASP A 44 -11.17 -20.33 4.17
CA ASP A 44 -11.30 -21.77 4.04
C ASP A 44 -9.98 -22.48 3.65
N ASP A 45 -8.94 -21.73 3.25
CA ASP A 45 -7.61 -22.30 3.04
C ASP A 45 -7.15 -22.96 4.33
N THR A 46 -6.39 -24.05 4.22
CA THR A 46 -5.91 -24.78 5.39
C THR A 46 -4.55 -24.29 5.84
N ILE A 47 -4.17 -24.58 7.08
CA ILE A 47 -2.84 -24.26 7.59
C ILE A 47 -1.76 -24.95 6.74
N GLU A 48 -1.98 -26.20 6.33
CA GLU A 48 -1.05 -26.95 5.49
C GLU A 48 -0.95 -26.47 4.03
N ASP A 49 -1.90 -25.65 3.56
CA ASP A 49 -1.78 -24.99 2.25
C ASP A 49 -0.77 -23.84 2.28
N VAL A 50 -0.47 -23.29 3.47
CA VAL A 50 0.38 -22.09 3.65
C VAL A 50 1.69 -22.39 4.38
N PHE A 51 1.66 -23.28 5.37
CA PHE A 51 2.80 -23.59 6.23
C PHE A 51 3.14 -25.08 6.21
N ASP A 52 4.43 -25.38 6.25
CA ASP A 52 4.95 -26.74 6.35
C ASP A 52 4.96 -27.19 7.81
N LEU A 53 4.10 -28.16 8.16
CA LEU A 53 4.00 -28.69 9.51
C LEU A 53 4.72 -30.04 9.65
N PRO A 54 5.54 -30.23 10.71
CA PRO A 54 6.10 -31.53 11.03
C PRO A 54 5.00 -32.53 11.47
N PRO A 55 5.23 -33.85 11.34
CA PRO A 55 4.23 -34.88 11.64
C PRO A 55 3.64 -34.80 13.06
N GLU A 56 4.40 -34.34 14.04
CA GLU A 56 3.96 -34.14 15.43
C GLU A 56 2.85 -33.11 15.58
N LEU A 57 2.65 -32.25 14.57
CA LEU A 57 1.62 -31.21 14.52
C LEU A 57 0.50 -31.52 13.51
N SER A 58 0.45 -32.74 12.95
CA SER A 58 -0.50 -33.09 11.90
C SER A 58 -1.98 -32.93 12.31
N GLU A 59 -2.29 -32.98 13.61
CA GLU A 59 -3.67 -32.84 14.10
C GLU A 59 -4.26 -31.43 13.93
N ILE A 60 -3.42 -30.42 13.69
CA ILE A 60 -3.85 -29.04 13.44
C ILE A 60 -3.66 -28.60 11.98
N ALA A 61 -2.97 -29.39 11.16
CA ALA A 61 -2.64 -29.06 9.77
C ALA A 61 -3.88 -28.80 8.90
N SER A 62 -4.91 -29.63 9.03
CA SER A 62 -6.14 -29.52 8.24
C SER A 62 -7.12 -28.45 8.75
N LYS A 63 -6.73 -27.62 9.73
CA LYS A 63 -7.58 -26.53 10.23
C LYS A 63 -7.54 -25.38 9.24
N THR A 64 -8.66 -24.67 9.11
CA THR A 64 -8.69 -23.52 8.21
C THR A 64 -7.94 -22.33 8.80
N LEU A 65 -7.49 -21.39 7.98
CA LEU A 65 -6.87 -20.14 8.42
C LEU A 65 -7.80 -19.37 9.36
N LEU A 66 -9.11 -19.36 9.10
CA LEU A 66 -10.08 -18.73 10.00
C LEU A 66 -10.15 -19.42 11.37
N GLN A 67 -10.11 -20.75 11.40
CA GLN A 67 -10.05 -21.51 12.65
C GLN A 67 -8.74 -21.28 13.40
N ALA A 68 -7.63 -21.12 12.68
CA ALA A 68 -6.32 -20.83 13.25
C ALA A 68 -6.30 -19.48 13.99
N LEU A 69 -6.98 -18.47 13.45
CA LEU A 69 -7.16 -17.17 14.13
C LEU A 69 -7.91 -17.27 15.46
N GLU A 70 -8.63 -18.38 15.73
CA GLU A 70 -9.34 -18.64 16.98
C GLU A 70 -8.56 -19.50 17.97
N PHE A 71 -7.38 -19.97 17.61
CA PHE A 71 -6.61 -20.85 18.47
C PHE A 71 -6.27 -20.21 19.82
N GLY A 72 -6.25 -21.05 20.86
CA GLY A 72 -5.76 -20.71 22.18
C GLY A 72 -4.36 -21.28 22.41
N GLY A 73 -3.66 -20.70 23.39
CA GLY A 73 -2.40 -21.23 23.89
C GLY A 73 -2.58 -22.25 25.02
N GLY A 74 -1.46 -22.80 25.48
CA GLY A 74 -1.43 -23.81 26.54
C GLY A 74 -0.02 -24.33 26.80
N SER A 75 0.07 -25.44 27.54
CA SER A 75 1.35 -25.94 28.07
C SER A 75 2.01 -26.99 27.16
N THR A 76 1.21 -27.69 26.35
CA THR A 76 1.68 -28.73 25.45
C THR A 76 2.36 -28.15 24.21
N LEU A 77 3.17 -28.95 23.52
CA LEU A 77 3.80 -28.57 22.25
C LEU A 77 2.76 -28.08 21.23
N ILE A 78 1.66 -28.82 21.09
CA ILE A 78 0.58 -28.52 20.15
C ILE A 78 -0.11 -27.21 20.50
N GLU A 79 -0.42 -26.96 21.76
CA GLU A 79 -1.05 -25.69 22.18
C GLU A 79 -0.11 -24.49 21.99
N LYS A 80 1.20 -24.68 22.09
CA LYS A 80 2.19 -23.64 21.77
C LYS A 80 2.30 -23.40 20.26
N ALA A 81 2.27 -24.46 19.45
CA ALA A 81 2.22 -24.32 18.00
C ALA A 81 0.93 -23.62 17.55
N LYS A 82 -0.21 -23.93 18.18
CA LYS A 82 -1.50 -23.27 17.96
C LYS A 82 -1.41 -21.75 18.16
N ILE A 83 -0.82 -21.27 19.25
CA ILE A 83 -0.70 -19.82 19.48
C ILE A 83 0.29 -19.15 18.52
N LEU A 84 1.35 -19.84 18.08
CA LEU A 84 2.21 -19.35 17.01
C LEU A 84 1.42 -19.23 15.70
N LEU A 85 0.69 -20.28 15.31
CA LEU A 85 -0.09 -20.28 14.07
C LEU A 85 -1.21 -19.23 14.06
N GLN A 86 -1.83 -18.93 15.21
CA GLN A 86 -2.76 -17.80 15.32
C GLN A 86 -2.10 -16.49 14.89
N GLN A 87 -0.88 -16.22 15.36
CA GLN A 87 -0.14 -15.00 15.02
C GLN A 87 0.44 -15.05 13.61
N ALA A 88 0.87 -16.23 13.15
CA ALA A 88 1.39 -16.44 11.80
C ALA A 88 0.34 -16.16 10.73
N VAL A 89 -0.90 -16.62 10.91
CA VAL A 89 -1.99 -16.33 9.96
C VAL A 89 -2.27 -14.83 9.89
N ALA A 90 -2.33 -14.14 11.03
CA ALA A 90 -2.49 -12.69 11.04
C ALA A 90 -1.30 -11.97 10.37
N ALA A 91 -0.07 -12.47 10.57
CA ALA A 91 1.14 -11.92 9.97
C ALA A 91 1.14 -12.05 8.44
N VAL A 92 0.80 -13.22 7.90
CA VAL A 92 0.67 -13.45 6.45
C VAL A 92 -0.41 -12.55 5.84
N LEU A 93 -1.58 -12.43 6.50
CA LEU A 93 -2.64 -11.53 6.03
C LEU A 93 -2.22 -10.05 6.07
N ASN A 94 -1.42 -9.64 7.06
CA ASN A 94 -0.85 -8.30 7.11
C ASN A 94 0.16 -8.08 5.98
N ALA A 95 1.07 -9.03 5.74
CA ALA A 95 2.13 -8.92 4.74
C ALA A 95 1.60 -8.98 3.29
N ALA A 96 0.53 -9.75 3.05
CA ALA A 96 -0.10 -9.89 1.73
C ALA A 96 -1.02 -8.72 1.35
N HIS A 97 -1.41 -7.88 2.31
CA HIS A 97 -2.38 -6.82 2.07
C HIS A 97 -1.70 -5.55 1.52
N PRO A 98 -2.11 -5.02 0.35
CA PRO A 98 -1.39 -3.94 -0.35
C PRO A 98 -1.29 -2.63 0.45
N ASN A 99 -2.23 -2.41 1.37
CA ASN A 99 -2.29 -1.17 2.16
C ASN A 99 -1.73 -1.33 3.59
N ILE A 100 -1.05 -2.45 3.90
CA ILE A 100 -0.44 -2.69 5.22
C ILE A 100 1.07 -2.84 5.03
N ASN A 101 1.83 -1.88 5.54
CA ASN A 101 3.28 -1.95 5.58
C ASN A 101 3.73 -2.83 6.77
N TYR A 102 3.78 -4.15 6.59
CA TYR A 102 4.16 -5.10 7.64
C TYR A 102 5.70 -5.23 7.78
N PRO A 103 6.26 -5.51 8.99
CA PRO A 103 7.71 -5.64 9.20
C PRO A 103 8.42 -6.73 8.42
N LEU A 104 7.69 -7.75 7.98
CA LEU A 104 8.21 -8.92 7.28
C LEU A 104 7.49 -9.06 5.95
N SER A 105 8.18 -9.57 4.93
CA SER A 105 7.49 -9.99 3.71
C SER A 105 6.67 -11.25 3.96
N GLU A 106 5.72 -11.53 3.07
CA GLU A 106 4.89 -12.74 3.12
C GLU A 106 5.74 -14.01 3.15
N ASN A 107 6.78 -14.08 2.30
CA ASN A 107 7.71 -15.20 2.26
C ASN A 107 8.55 -15.33 3.54
N ASP A 108 9.03 -14.21 4.10
CA ASP A 108 9.82 -14.25 5.34
C ASP A 108 8.99 -14.81 6.50
N VAL A 109 7.70 -14.42 6.61
CA VAL A 109 6.80 -14.97 7.63
C VAL A 109 6.65 -16.49 7.47
N ILE A 110 6.40 -16.96 6.24
CA ILE A 110 6.23 -18.40 5.97
C ILE A 110 7.52 -19.16 6.28
N ASP A 111 8.67 -18.70 5.80
CA ASP A 111 9.96 -19.36 5.98
C ASP A 111 10.36 -19.41 7.47
N GLU A 112 10.19 -18.32 8.23
CA GLU A 112 10.51 -18.28 9.66
C GLU A 112 9.60 -19.19 10.48
N VAL A 113 8.30 -19.24 10.15
CA VAL A 113 7.34 -20.11 10.84
C VAL A 113 7.64 -21.58 10.55
N ASN A 114 7.85 -21.94 9.28
CA ASN A 114 8.18 -23.31 8.88
C ASN A 114 9.49 -23.78 9.53
N ALA A 115 10.54 -22.95 9.48
CA ALA A 115 11.82 -23.25 10.12
C ALA A 115 11.68 -23.43 11.63
N THR A 116 10.86 -22.60 12.28
CA THR A 116 10.64 -22.66 13.74
C THR A 116 9.85 -23.90 14.14
N LEU A 117 8.75 -24.22 13.45
CA LEU A 117 7.93 -25.39 13.72
C LEU A 117 8.72 -26.69 13.53
N ALA A 118 9.58 -26.77 12.50
CA ALA A 118 10.44 -27.92 12.26
C ALA A 118 11.37 -28.27 13.43
N THR A 119 11.71 -27.31 14.30
CA THR A 119 12.55 -27.56 15.48
C THR A 119 11.83 -28.27 16.62
N LEU A 120 10.49 -28.22 16.65
CA LEU A 120 9.63 -28.62 17.77
C LEU A 120 10.04 -27.99 19.13
N ASN A 121 10.89 -26.94 19.10
CA ASN A 121 11.41 -26.31 20.30
C ASN A 121 10.39 -25.31 20.83
N THR A 122 9.77 -25.67 21.95
CA THR A 122 8.70 -24.84 22.53
C THR A 122 9.13 -23.44 22.94
N THR A 123 10.41 -23.19 23.23
CA THR A 123 10.92 -21.85 23.50
C THR A 123 11.06 -21.03 22.21
N ALA A 124 11.58 -21.62 21.14
CA ALA A 124 11.68 -20.96 19.84
C ALA A 124 10.29 -20.60 19.29
N ILE A 125 9.33 -21.53 19.41
CA ILE A 125 7.92 -21.33 19.02
C ILE A 125 7.32 -20.12 19.75
N LEU A 126 7.50 -20.03 21.07
CA LEU A 126 6.96 -18.92 21.86
C LEU A 126 7.67 -17.59 21.55
N ASN A 127 8.99 -17.61 21.34
CA ASN A 127 9.74 -16.40 20.96
C ASN A 127 9.25 -15.84 19.63
N LEU A 128 9.10 -16.68 18.59
CA LEU A 128 8.57 -16.23 17.31
C LEU A 128 7.12 -15.75 17.44
N LYS A 129 6.30 -16.45 18.23
CA LYS A 129 4.93 -16.01 18.53
C LYS A 129 4.90 -14.61 19.14
N ASP A 130 5.82 -14.28 20.03
CA ASP A 130 5.89 -12.95 20.66
C ASP A 130 6.36 -11.86 19.68
N ILE A 131 7.27 -12.19 18.77
CA ILE A 131 7.70 -11.28 17.69
C ILE A 131 6.52 -10.95 16.76
N LEU A 132 5.85 -11.97 16.24
CA LEU A 132 4.72 -11.78 15.32
C LEU A 132 3.53 -11.10 16.01
N ASP A 133 3.28 -11.40 17.29
CA ASP A 133 2.26 -10.70 18.08
C ASP A 133 2.59 -9.21 18.24
N ALA A 134 3.84 -8.86 18.51
CA ALA A 134 4.25 -7.45 18.57
C ALA A 134 3.99 -6.74 17.22
N TYR A 135 4.31 -7.39 16.10
CA TYR A 135 4.09 -6.85 14.76
C TYR A 135 2.60 -6.75 14.40
N ASN A 136 1.81 -7.77 14.73
CA ASN A 136 0.37 -7.78 14.51
C ASN A 136 -0.41 -6.76 15.36
N ASN A 137 0.23 -6.17 16.37
CA ASN A 137 -0.36 -5.16 17.24
C ASN A 137 0.23 -3.74 17.06
N LEU A 138 0.93 -3.49 15.95
CA LEU A 138 1.46 -2.15 15.60
C LEU A 138 0.36 -1.12 15.27
N GLY A 139 -0.90 -1.56 15.23
CA GLY A 139 -2.06 -0.72 14.99
C GLY A 139 -2.38 -0.65 13.50
N CYS A 140 -3.63 -0.95 13.18
CA CYS A 140 -4.12 -1.06 11.81
C CYS A 140 -5.54 -0.48 11.72
N SER A 141 -5.74 0.38 10.73
CA SER A 141 -7.03 1.00 10.43
C SER A 141 -7.68 0.25 9.27
N LEU A 142 -8.24 -0.96 9.51
CA LEU A 142 -9.03 -1.67 8.49
C LEU A 142 -10.28 -0.88 8.06
N CYS A 143 -10.67 0.12 8.85
CA CYS A 143 -11.64 1.16 8.55
C CYS A 143 -10.95 2.52 8.78
N GLY A 144 -10.99 3.41 7.80
CA GLY A 144 -10.35 4.72 7.82
C GLY A 144 -10.68 5.58 9.05
N GLY A 145 -9.72 6.41 9.44
CA GLY A 145 -9.86 7.37 10.54
C GLY A 145 -8.61 8.21 10.78
N ASN A 146 -7.43 7.70 10.40
CA ASN A 146 -6.15 8.41 10.43
C ASN A 146 -5.47 8.43 9.04
N ASP A 147 -6.28 8.31 8.00
CA ASP A 147 -5.81 8.39 6.62
C ASP A 147 -5.84 9.87 6.19
N ILE A 148 -4.65 10.49 6.19
CA ILE A 148 -4.52 11.89 5.76
C ILE A 148 -4.63 12.04 4.23
N SER A 149 -4.41 10.97 3.46
CA SER A 149 -4.57 10.99 2.00
C SER A 149 -6.03 11.23 1.56
N GLU A 150 -7.02 10.82 2.36
CA GLU A 150 -8.44 11.16 2.17
C GLU A 150 -8.74 12.65 2.45
N HIS A 151 -7.78 13.40 2.99
CA HIS A 151 -7.93 14.79 3.40
C HIS A 151 -6.97 15.73 2.67
N ILE A 152 -6.08 15.19 1.84
CA ILE A 152 -5.16 15.97 0.99
C ILE A 152 -5.78 16.06 -0.40
N GLU A 153 -6.32 17.22 -0.73
CA GLU A 153 -6.86 17.55 -2.05
C GLU A 153 -5.71 18.02 -2.97
N ILE A 154 -5.72 17.54 -4.22
CA ILE A 154 -4.70 17.85 -5.24
C ILE A 154 -5.37 18.51 -6.44
N ASP A 155 -4.84 19.67 -6.83
CA ASP A 155 -5.25 20.38 -8.03
C ASP A 155 -4.10 20.43 -9.02
N LEU A 156 -4.41 20.23 -10.30
CA LEU A 156 -3.43 20.14 -11.36
C LEU A 156 -3.72 21.16 -12.44
N LYS A 157 -2.70 21.92 -12.81
CA LYS A 157 -2.76 22.89 -13.89
C LYS A 157 -1.48 22.86 -14.71
N LEU A 158 -1.61 22.78 -16.03
CA LEU A 158 -0.48 22.87 -16.93
C LEU A 158 -0.41 24.28 -17.51
N ILE A 159 0.79 24.87 -17.54
CA ILE A 159 1.01 26.23 -18.04
C ILE A 159 2.01 26.20 -19.17
N ASN A 160 1.64 26.74 -20.33
CA ASN A 160 2.59 27.01 -21.41
C ASN A 160 3.40 28.26 -21.05
N THR A 161 4.71 28.12 -20.85
CA THR A 161 5.56 29.23 -20.40
C THR A 161 5.77 30.31 -21.46
N SER A 162 5.58 30.00 -22.74
CA SER A 162 5.76 30.94 -23.84
C SER A 162 4.53 31.81 -24.06
N SER A 163 3.33 31.24 -23.96
CA SER A 163 2.07 31.96 -24.14
C SER A 163 1.44 32.44 -22.83
N GLY A 164 1.80 31.83 -21.70
CA GLY A 164 1.13 32.01 -20.41
C GLY A 164 -0.25 31.33 -20.32
N GLU A 165 -0.63 30.55 -21.33
CA GLU A 165 -1.92 29.85 -21.35
C GLU A 165 -1.98 28.75 -20.30
N GLU A 166 -3.08 28.70 -19.55
CA GLU A 166 -3.29 27.77 -18.45
C GLU A 166 -4.37 26.74 -18.80
N PHE A 167 -4.10 25.49 -18.45
CA PHE A 167 -4.99 24.36 -18.69
C PHE A 167 -5.23 23.62 -17.38
N VAL A 168 -6.43 23.76 -16.84
CA VAL A 168 -6.84 23.09 -15.61
C VAL A 168 -7.14 21.62 -15.94
N LEU A 169 -6.39 20.72 -15.30
CA LEU A 169 -6.50 19.27 -15.48
C LEU A 169 -7.32 18.62 -14.37
N ILE A 170 -7.18 19.14 -13.15
CA ILE A 170 -8.02 18.82 -12.00
C ILE A 170 -8.36 20.16 -11.35
N SER A 171 -9.65 20.52 -11.35
CA SER A 171 -10.11 21.77 -10.76
C SER A 171 -10.15 21.69 -9.23
N PRO A 172 -9.82 22.79 -8.52
CA PRO A 172 -10.02 22.89 -7.07
C PRO A 172 -11.44 22.53 -6.59
N ASP A 173 -12.44 22.79 -7.43
CA ASP A 173 -13.85 22.50 -7.11
C ASP A 173 -14.20 21.00 -7.20
N GLU A 174 -13.34 20.18 -7.81
CA GLU A 174 -13.54 18.73 -7.87
C GLU A 174 -13.18 18.03 -6.57
N HIS A 175 -12.41 18.68 -5.69
CA HIS A 175 -11.99 18.16 -4.38
C HIS A 175 -11.38 16.74 -4.47
N ARG A 176 -10.58 16.47 -5.50
CA ARG A 176 -9.96 15.16 -5.70
C ARG A 176 -8.86 14.96 -4.66
N THR A 177 -9.00 13.92 -3.85
CA THR A 177 -8.01 13.62 -2.82
C THR A 177 -6.85 12.79 -3.36
N LEU A 178 -5.74 12.71 -2.63
CA LEU A 178 -4.62 11.84 -2.95
C LEU A 178 -5.08 10.37 -3.02
N SER A 179 -6.00 9.96 -2.14
CA SER A 179 -6.67 8.66 -2.18
C SER A 179 -7.50 8.47 -3.46
N ASP A 180 -8.26 9.47 -3.89
CA ASP A 180 -9.09 9.39 -5.13
C ASP A 180 -8.27 9.31 -6.42
N LEU A 181 -6.99 9.70 -6.37
CA LEU A 181 -6.08 9.75 -7.51
C LEU A 181 -5.14 8.55 -7.55
N GLU A 182 -5.01 7.80 -6.46
CA GLU A 182 -4.19 6.60 -6.40
C GLU A 182 -4.62 5.58 -7.48
N CYS A 183 -3.62 5.02 -8.18
CA CYS A 183 -3.80 4.04 -9.25
C CYS A 183 -4.59 4.54 -10.48
N ARG A 184 -4.75 5.86 -10.65
CA ARG A 184 -5.45 6.43 -11.82
C ARG A 184 -4.50 7.24 -12.68
N TRP A 185 -4.46 6.91 -13.97
CA TRP A 185 -3.81 7.75 -14.96
C TRP A 185 -4.60 9.03 -15.20
N ILE A 186 -3.90 10.15 -15.06
CA ILE A 186 -4.36 11.51 -15.36
C ILE A 186 -3.73 11.89 -16.68
N ASN A 187 -4.57 12.09 -17.69
CA ASN A 187 -4.10 12.56 -18.99
C ASN A 187 -3.78 14.06 -18.88
N LEU A 188 -2.50 14.43 -19.04
CA LEU A 188 -2.09 15.83 -19.13
C LEU A 188 -2.43 16.43 -20.50
N THR A 189 -2.62 15.56 -21.49
CA THR A 189 -3.10 15.91 -22.82
C THR A 189 -4.46 15.25 -23.09
N THR A 190 -5.52 16.05 -23.28
CA THR A 190 -6.90 15.58 -23.45
C THR A 190 -7.51 16.10 -24.77
N PRO A 191 -8.52 15.42 -25.32
CA PRO A 191 -9.22 15.90 -26.53
C PRO A 191 -9.91 17.26 -26.33
N ASP A 192 -10.45 17.49 -25.13
CA ASP A 192 -11.21 18.70 -24.77
C ASP A 192 -10.34 19.82 -24.14
N GLY A 193 -9.03 19.57 -24.00
CA GLY A 193 -8.03 20.48 -23.43
C GLY A 193 -6.79 20.58 -24.32
N ILE A 194 -5.58 20.42 -23.76
CA ILE A 194 -4.37 20.37 -24.59
C ILE A 194 -4.35 19.06 -25.36
N SER A 195 -4.62 19.12 -26.66
CA SER A 195 -4.62 17.89 -27.47
C SER A 195 -3.28 17.17 -27.44
N ASN A 196 -2.15 17.91 -27.44
CA ASN A 196 -0.78 17.39 -27.37
C ASN A 196 0.21 18.50 -26.93
N LEU A 197 1.35 18.13 -26.32
CA LEU A 197 2.42 19.10 -26.03
C LEU A 197 3.23 19.40 -27.30
N LEU A 198 3.45 20.68 -27.57
CA LEU A 198 4.17 21.11 -28.76
C LEU A 198 5.70 21.00 -28.58
N PRO A 199 6.43 20.60 -29.63
CA PRO A 199 7.89 20.65 -29.65
C PRO A 199 8.46 22.01 -29.28
N CYS A 200 9.66 22.02 -28.68
CA CYS A 200 10.40 23.23 -28.33
C CYS A 200 9.64 24.25 -27.47
N THR A 201 8.58 23.79 -26.79
CA THR A 201 7.76 24.61 -25.89
C THR A 201 7.94 24.08 -24.48
N ASN A 202 8.26 24.96 -23.54
CA ASN A 202 8.36 24.58 -22.13
C ASN A 202 6.98 24.68 -21.48
N TYR A 203 6.60 23.62 -20.78
CA TYR A 203 5.39 23.56 -19.98
C TYR A 203 5.75 23.37 -18.51
N VAL A 204 5.01 24.03 -17.62
CA VAL A 204 5.13 23.84 -16.17
C VAL A 204 3.87 23.16 -15.68
N LEU A 205 4.02 22.01 -15.03
CA LEU A 205 2.94 21.38 -14.28
C LEU A 205 2.92 21.97 -12.87
N ASN A 206 1.90 22.76 -12.58
CA ASN A 206 1.60 23.22 -11.24
C ASN A 206 0.77 22.15 -10.53
N VAL A 207 1.31 21.66 -9.42
CA VAL A 207 0.63 20.78 -8.47
C VAL A 207 0.33 21.59 -7.22
N SER A 208 -0.95 21.87 -6.97
CA SER A 208 -1.37 22.50 -5.72
C SER A 208 -1.86 21.44 -4.76
N ILE A 209 -1.47 21.56 -3.49
CA ILE A 209 -1.74 20.57 -2.46
C ILE A 209 -2.44 21.27 -1.30
N HIS A 210 -3.63 20.79 -0.96
CA HIS A 210 -4.51 21.42 0.03
C HIS A 210 -4.90 20.41 1.10
N LEU A 211 -4.74 20.75 2.38
CA LEU A 211 -5.39 19.95 3.43
C LEU A 211 -6.81 20.47 3.67
N LYS A 212 -7.80 19.61 3.47
CA LYS A 212 -9.17 19.83 3.92
C LYS A 212 -9.18 19.94 5.45
N LYS A 213 -9.91 20.91 6.00
CA LYS A 213 -9.94 21.25 7.44
C LYS A 213 -10.20 20.02 8.34
N ALA A 214 -9.14 19.34 8.77
CA ALA A 214 -9.22 18.06 9.48
C ALA A 214 -9.26 18.19 11.02
N GLY A 215 -9.20 19.41 11.56
CA GLY A 215 -9.14 19.64 13.02
C GLY A 215 -7.89 19.01 13.65
N ILE A 216 -7.96 18.69 14.96
CA ILE A 216 -6.84 18.12 15.75
C ILE A 216 -6.52 16.65 15.35
N LYS A 217 -7.30 16.04 14.45
CA LYS A 217 -7.22 14.61 14.12
C LYS A 217 -6.00 14.22 13.26
N CYS A 218 -5.26 15.19 12.73
CA CYS A 218 -4.15 14.93 11.79
C CYS A 218 -2.79 15.46 12.24
N GLN A 219 -2.58 15.67 13.55
CA GLN A 219 -1.27 16.03 14.09
C GLN A 219 -0.29 14.87 13.96
N ASP A 220 0.96 15.18 13.62
CA ASP A 220 2.08 14.23 13.50
C ASP A 220 1.84 13.08 12.51
N LEU A 221 1.05 13.34 11.47
CA LEU A 221 0.81 12.42 10.36
C LEU A 221 1.65 12.80 9.15
N SER A 222 2.09 11.79 8.42
CA SER A 222 2.78 11.95 7.15
C SER A 222 2.23 10.96 6.13
N VAL A 223 2.02 11.43 4.90
CA VAL A 223 1.76 10.55 3.76
C VAL A 223 2.97 10.57 2.84
N THR A 224 3.33 9.42 2.28
CA THR A 224 4.25 9.34 1.15
C THR A 224 3.51 8.89 -0.10
N PHE A 225 3.98 9.31 -1.26
CA PHE A 225 3.44 8.92 -2.55
C PHE A 225 4.53 9.01 -3.62
N ASP A 226 4.37 8.22 -4.66
CA ASP A 226 5.22 8.25 -5.84
C ASP A 226 4.45 8.88 -7.01
N VAL A 227 5.18 9.49 -7.93
CA VAL A 227 4.62 10.08 -9.14
C VAL A 227 5.38 9.52 -10.33
N GLU A 228 4.67 8.99 -11.31
CA GLU A 228 5.26 8.61 -12.59
C GLU A 228 4.66 9.46 -13.71
N PHE A 229 5.55 9.93 -14.58
CA PHE A 229 5.24 10.61 -15.83
C PHE A 229 5.56 9.66 -16.98
N TYR A 230 4.63 9.57 -17.93
CA TYR A 230 4.82 8.83 -19.15
C TYR A 230 4.50 9.74 -20.34
N ALA A 231 5.47 9.90 -21.22
CA ALA A 231 5.33 10.63 -22.47
C ALA A 231 5.50 9.69 -23.66
N GLU A 232 4.66 9.83 -24.67
CA GLU A 232 4.74 9.04 -25.90
C GLU A 232 4.48 9.92 -27.12
N GLN A 233 5.28 9.74 -28.17
CA GLN A 233 5.08 10.42 -29.43
C GLN A 233 3.73 10.05 -30.06
N LYS A 234 2.97 11.07 -30.49
CA LYS A 234 1.65 10.86 -31.11
C LYS A 234 1.71 10.03 -32.39
N ASN A 235 2.72 10.28 -33.23
CA ASN A 235 2.94 9.64 -34.53
C ASN A 235 4.44 9.33 -34.67
N GLY A 236 4.83 8.07 -34.88
CA GLY A 236 6.24 7.70 -35.04
C GLY A 236 6.57 6.29 -34.53
N MET A 237 7.85 5.93 -34.53
CA MET A 237 8.37 4.58 -34.20
C MET A 237 8.32 4.21 -32.70
N GLY A 238 7.41 4.80 -31.91
CA GLY A 238 7.22 4.41 -30.50
C GLY A 238 8.27 4.93 -29.54
N PHE A 239 8.78 6.16 -29.72
CA PHE A 239 9.57 6.80 -28.68
C PHE A 239 8.69 7.17 -27.49
N TYR A 240 9.01 6.59 -26.35
CA TYR A 240 8.41 6.90 -25.06
C TYR A 240 9.50 7.20 -24.04
N ASP A 241 9.12 7.97 -23.03
CA ASP A 241 9.96 8.32 -21.89
C ASP A 241 9.16 8.14 -20.61
N VAL A 242 9.83 7.65 -19.56
CA VAL A 242 9.22 7.36 -18.26
C VAL A 242 10.11 7.93 -17.16
N GLU A 243 9.54 8.83 -16.37
CA GLU A 243 10.22 9.49 -15.27
C GLU A 243 9.45 9.26 -13.98
N THR A 244 10.15 8.85 -12.93
CA THR A 244 9.53 8.51 -11.64
C THR A 244 10.14 9.35 -10.52
N SER A 245 9.29 10.01 -9.73
CA SER A 245 9.66 10.62 -8.46
C SER A 245 9.18 9.72 -7.33
N ILE A 246 10.12 9.16 -6.58
CA ILE A 246 9.85 8.20 -5.49
C ILE A 246 9.97 8.85 -4.10
N GLY A 247 9.14 8.41 -3.15
CA GLY A 247 9.21 8.79 -1.75
C GLY A 247 8.82 10.24 -1.46
N ASN A 248 7.99 10.86 -2.31
CA ASN A 248 7.52 12.23 -2.06
C ASN A 248 6.70 12.21 -0.77
N THR A 249 7.02 13.07 0.18
CA THR A 249 6.43 13.03 1.52
C THR A 249 5.75 14.35 1.85
N ILE A 250 4.52 14.28 2.35
CA ILE A 250 3.80 15.41 2.96
C ILE A 250 3.64 15.08 4.44
N ALA A 251 4.16 15.95 5.31
CA ALA A 251 4.06 15.78 6.75
C ALA A 251 3.38 16.98 7.40
N MET A 252 2.53 16.72 8.39
CA MET A 252 2.00 17.71 9.32
C MET A 252 2.69 17.58 10.67
N ASN A 253 3.48 18.58 11.04
CA ASN A 253 4.07 18.65 12.38
C ASN A 253 3.12 19.36 13.34
N GLY A 254 2.90 18.80 14.53
CA GLY A 254 2.27 19.52 15.64
C GLY A 254 3.13 20.73 16.05
N GLY A 255 2.48 21.88 16.26
CA GLY A 255 3.10 23.06 16.87
C GLY A 255 3.08 23.01 18.38
#